data_AF-A0A6N7QTZ9-F1
#
_entry.id   AF-A0A6N7QTZ9-F1
#
_cell.length_a   1.000
_cell.length_b   1.000
_cell.length_c   1.000
_cell.angle_alpha   90.00
_cell.angle_beta   90.00
_cell.angle_gamma   90.00
#
_symmetry.space_group_name_H-M   'P 1'
#
loop_
_entity.id
_entity.type
_entity.pdbx_description
1 polymer ?
#
loop_
_entity_poly.entity_id
_entity_poly.type
_entity_poly.pdbx_seq_one_letter_code
_entity_poly.pdbx_strand_id
1 'polypeptide(L)'
;MTIQPAIVDRLLPTLTQPALVVFHQASRLALHTQFPQIAAINIGADAKDFACLGEEANSYSTVIVDDALARINDYRSALADWFRVIKPDGTLILVVPQQFYFEEKLMPPSHKEPAHRRFYTSATLLSEVEEALEPFSYQVVEHEEALGDRNQASILLFLKKCEPPEWASNVMRWDSPEMTAKRQFSQISREQAPGMIERLIKVLPQQQKPQRFLLLKLDHRGDFLLAKKAFELFRGAFPSAHITLCCGAWNVSAAEQQGLFDDVVAFDYFKENPSLGETRAPDESAETAFEERLAALHFDVAIDFRIQGDTRHLLERVKSDLKIGVGRAHQFPFLDFNLDLNSPVYRGQAISQHVPASEFSVTALGRHDGYRVVLGHGPRGIRTRLRNALGRSLPHQMLIFGPYEDLRPGRYLIRPIIEAPSRLPTLGYDISVNRGQSTLQAGTLTQKHINEGIELDLEEAVTGYELRIYGPPDAVLQFYGAHVFKQGESGGTHSEEQMAMLALFCALRLEFPYQNAT
;
A
#
# COMPACT_ATOMS: atom_id res chain seq x y z
N MET A 1 26.98 -0.66 -14.50
CA MET A 1 26.03 0.12 -15.33
C MET A 1 26.61 1.54 -15.45
N THR A 2 26.66 2.18 -16.62
CA THR A 2 27.28 3.54 -16.85
C THR A 2 26.17 4.59 -16.96
N ILE A 3 26.29 5.81 -16.37
CA ILE A 3 25.18 6.79 -16.44
C ILE A 3 25.06 7.00 -17.93
N GLN A 4 23.88 6.73 -18.48
CA GLN A 4 23.75 6.77 -19.92
C GLN A 4 24.14 8.16 -20.39
N PRO A 5 24.89 8.30 -21.49
CA PRO A 5 25.32 9.61 -21.98
C PRO A 5 24.15 10.61 -22.06
N ALA A 6 22.97 10.13 -22.45
CA ALA A 6 21.73 10.91 -22.44
C ALA A 6 21.31 11.44 -21.05
N ILE A 7 21.50 10.65 -19.99
CA ILE A 7 21.27 11.09 -18.61
C ILE A 7 22.37 12.08 -18.20
N VAL A 8 23.64 11.83 -18.53
CA VAL A 8 24.75 12.76 -18.24
C VAL A 8 24.52 14.13 -18.89
N ASP A 9 24.10 14.16 -20.16
CA ASP A 9 23.83 15.40 -20.92
C ASP A 9 22.69 16.22 -20.30
N ARG A 10 21.70 15.55 -19.69
CA ARG A 10 20.61 16.23 -18.95
C ARG A 10 20.99 16.66 -17.54
N LEU A 11 21.92 15.95 -16.91
CA LEU A 11 22.46 16.33 -15.60
C LEU A 11 23.48 17.47 -15.73
N LEU A 12 24.15 17.62 -16.87
CA LEU A 12 25.20 18.61 -17.05
C LEU A 12 24.81 20.05 -16.65
N PRO A 13 23.62 20.58 -17.02
CA PRO A 13 23.19 21.91 -16.63
C PRO A 13 23.06 22.10 -15.11
N THR A 14 22.70 21.05 -14.36
CA THR A 14 22.52 21.11 -12.90
C THR A 14 23.84 20.90 -12.13
N LEU A 15 24.88 20.36 -12.78
CA LEU A 15 26.18 20.05 -12.19
C LEU A 15 27.18 21.24 -12.14
N THR A 16 26.73 22.47 -12.38
CA THR A 16 27.56 23.70 -12.32
C THR A 16 27.74 24.25 -10.90
N GLN A 17 27.07 23.67 -9.91
CA GLN A 17 27.09 24.03 -8.50
C GLN A 17 27.50 22.83 -7.62
N PRO A 18 27.83 23.01 -6.32
CA PRO A 18 28.19 21.89 -5.45
C PRO A 18 27.07 20.85 -5.42
N ALA A 19 27.40 19.64 -5.90
CA ALA A 19 26.49 18.52 -6.03
C ALA A 19 27.04 17.29 -5.30
N LEU A 20 26.14 16.45 -4.81
CA LEU A 20 26.46 15.21 -4.13
C LEU A 20 25.88 14.03 -4.92
N VAL A 21 26.67 12.99 -5.17
CA VAL A 21 26.22 11.77 -5.86
C VAL A 21 26.28 10.59 -4.91
N VAL A 22 25.17 9.85 -4.79
CA VAL A 22 25.01 8.67 -3.94
C VAL A 22 24.81 7.43 -4.82
N PHE A 23 25.68 6.42 -4.71
CA PHE A 23 25.70 5.25 -5.63
C PHE A 23 26.23 3.96 -4.97
N HIS A 24 25.97 2.78 -5.57
CA HIS A 24 26.25 1.46 -4.94
C HIS A 24 27.49 0.68 -5.44
N GLN A 25 28.00 0.89 -6.67
CA GLN A 25 29.18 0.15 -7.18
C GLN A 25 30.25 1.01 -7.88
N ALA A 26 31.50 0.51 -7.90
CA ALA A 26 32.71 1.22 -8.32
C ALA A 26 32.78 1.68 -9.80
N SER A 27 31.88 1.23 -10.67
CA SER A 27 31.76 1.83 -11.99
C SER A 27 31.03 3.17 -11.88
N ARG A 28 31.76 4.25 -11.52
CA ARG A 28 31.52 5.67 -11.92
C ARG A 28 32.45 6.68 -11.21
N LEU A 29 33.74 6.33 -11.04
CA LEU A 29 34.80 7.32 -10.75
C LEU A 29 34.95 8.38 -11.86
N ALA A 30 34.37 8.15 -13.05
CA ALA A 30 34.46 9.01 -14.22
C ALA A 30 33.80 10.39 -14.06
N LEU A 31 32.68 10.50 -13.32
CA LEU A 31 31.99 11.77 -13.11
C LEU A 31 32.78 12.72 -12.20
N HIS A 32 33.32 12.20 -11.11
CA HIS A 32 34.22 12.95 -10.22
C HIS A 32 35.51 13.39 -10.95
N THR A 33 35.96 12.62 -11.94
CA THR A 33 37.14 12.96 -12.73
C THR A 33 36.85 14.09 -13.74
N GLN A 34 35.61 14.17 -14.25
CA GLN A 34 35.18 15.23 -15.20
C GLN A 34 34.64 16.48 -14.52
N PHE A 35 34.10 16.36 -13.30
CA PHE A 35 33.48 17.46 -12.54
C PHE A 35 33.97 17.41 -11.08
N PRO A 36 35.13 17.99 -10.76
CA PRO A 36 35.77 17.87 -9.45
C PRO A 36 34.99 18.53 -8.30
N GLN A 37 34.00 19.37 -8.61
CA GLN A 37 33.08 19.98 -7.64
C GLN A 37 31.98 19.03 -7.13
N ILE A 38 31.92 17.80 -7.64
CA ILE A 38 30.94 16.79 -7.24
C ILE A 38 31.51 15.94 -6.11
N ALA A 39 30.91 16.04 -4.93
CA ALA A 39 31.14 15.09 -3.85
C ALA A 39 30.45 13.76 -4.18
N ALA A 40 31.05 12.63 -3.84
CA ALA A 40 30.50 11.32 -4.19
C ALA A 40 30.57 10.37 -3.00
N ILE A 41 29.44 9.77 -2.64
CA ILE A 41 29.30 8.82 -1.53
C ILE A 41 28.89 7.47 -2.10
N ASN A 42 29.76 6.48 -1.90
CA ASN A 42 29.45 5.10 -2.23
C ASN A 42 28.82 4.41 -1.03
N ILE A 43 27.60 3.91 -1.18
CA ILE A 43 26.83 3.26 -0.11
C ILE A 43 27.24 1.79 0.11
N GLY A 44 28.10 1.24 -0.75
CA GLY A 44 28.72 -0.08 -0.61
C GLY A 44 27.77 -1.25 -0.84
N ALA A 45 28.31 -2.46 -0.98
CA ALA A 45 27.54 -3.68 -1.28
C ALA A 45 26.44 -3.98 -0.23
N ASP A 46 26.70 -3.64 1.03
CA ASP A 46 25.82 -3.87 2.19
C ASP A 46 25.00 -2.63 2.58
N ALA A 47 24.54 -1.85 1.59
CA ALA A 47 23.73 -0.63 1.74
C ALA A 47 22.37 -0.77 2.46
N LYS A 48 22.09 -1.92 3.10
CA LYS A 48 20.82 -2.22 3.77
C LYS A 48 20.45 -1.19 4.83
N ASP A 49 21.46 -0.63 5.51
CA ASP A 49 21.30 0.26 6.66
C ASP A 49 21.81 1.68 6.37
N PHE A 50 22.04 2.03 5.10
CA PHE A 50 22.47 3.38 4.72
C PHE A 50 21.29 4.35 4.77
N ALA A 51 21.09 5.00 5.92
CA ALA A 51 19.98 5.93 6.13
C ALA A 51 20.41 7.40 6.20
N CYS A 52 21.71 7.69 6.37
CA CYS A 52 22.18 9.05 6.64
C CYS A 52 23.53 9.34 5.96
N LEU A 53 23.64 10.50 5.31
CA LEU A 53 24.85 10.99 4.66
C LEU A 53 25.86 11.57 5.67
N GLY A 54 25.42 11.94 6.88
CA GLY A 54 26.25 12.62 7.88
C GLY A 54 26.57 14.07 7.54
N GLU A 55 25.95 14.62 6.50
CA GLU A 55 26.16 15.98 6.01
C GLU A 55 25.22 16.98 6.69
N GLU A 56 25.66 18.24 6.81
CA GLU A 56 24.82 19.32 7.32
C GLU A 56 23.62 19.61 6.39
N ALA A 57 22.53 20.12 6.97
CA ALA A 57 21.33 20.45 6.20
C ALA A 57 21.61 21.61 5.22
N ASN A 58 20.98 21.59 4.05
CA ASN A 58 21.15 22.63 3.02
C ASN A 58 22.61 22.87 2.56
N SER A 59 23.45 21.84 2.57
CA SER A 59 24.84 21.92 2.10
C SER A 59 24.98 21.87 0.59
N TYR A 60 24.10 21.14 -0.10
CA TYR A 60 24.23 20.86 -1.53
C TYR A 60 23.13 21.50 -2.35
N SER A 61 23.48 21.97 -3.55
CA SER A 61 22.50 22.49 -4.51
C SER A 61 21.77 21.36 -5.25
N THR A 62 22.44 20.22 -5.42
CA THR A 62 21.88 19.05 -6.10
C THR A 62 22.36 17.79 -5.41
N VAL A 63 21.46 16.83 -5.21
CA VAL A 63 21.81 15.47 -4.80
C VAL A 63 21.31 14.52 -5.87
N ILE A 64 22.18 13.63 -6.35
CA ILE A 64 21.86 12.63 -7.36
C ILE A 64 21.99 11.27 -6.71
N VAL A 65 20.93 10.49 -6.76
CA VAL A 65 20.87 9.15 -6.20
C VAL A 65 20.71 8.19 -7.36
N ASP A 66 21.69 7.31 -7.54
CA ASP A 66 21.76 6.43 -8.70
C ASP A 66 21.79 4.97 -8.26
N ASP A 67 20.68 4.28 -8.53
CA ASP A 67 20.43 2.86 -8.22
C ASP A 67 20.55 2.49 -6.72
N ALA A 68 20.79 3.48 -5.88
CA ALA A 68 20.98 3.33 -4.46
C ALA A 68 19.66 3.04 -3.74
N LEU A 69 18.59 3.76 -4.10
CA LEU A 69 17.33 3.72 -3.40
C LEU A 69 16.65 2.33 -3.42
N ALA A 70 16.78 1.57 -4.51
CA ALA A 70 16.22 0.22 -4.65
C ALA A 70 16.84 -0.82 -3.70
N ARG A 71 17.95 -0.48 -3.04
CA ARG A 71 18.75 -1.39 -2.21
C ARG A 71 18.64 -1.10 -0.71
N ILE A 72 18.18 0.09 -0.34
CA ILE A 72 18.11 0.54 1.04
C ILE A 72 16.83 0.03 1.67
N ASN A 73 16.87 -0.52 2.89
CA ASN A 73 15.65 -1.01 3.54
C ASN A 73 14.78 0.16 4.04
N ASP A 74 15.38 1.14 4.71
CA ASP A 74 14.69 2.33 5.22
C ASP A 74 14.79 3.49 4.22
N TYR A 75 14.01 3.44 3.13
CA TYR A 75 13.99 4.52 2.16
C TYR A 75 13.44 5.82 2.73
N ARG A 76 12.54 5.77 3.72
CA ARG A 76 11.91 6.97 4.28
C ARG A 76 12.99 7.83 4.92
N SER A 77 13.78 7.25 5.81
CA SER A 77 14.89 7.96 6.45
C SER A 77 15.93 8.41 5.43
N ALA A 78 16.28 7.56 4.46
CA ALA A 78 17.25 7.91 3.42
C ALA A 78 16.79 9.08 2.54
N LEU A 79 15.56 9.04 2.00
CA LEU A 79 15.00 10.12 1.19
C LEU A 79 14.88 11.41 2.00
N ALA A 80 14.38 11.34 3.23
CA ALA A 80 14.29 12.49 4.11
C ALA A 80 15.67 13.11 4.38
N ASP A 81 16.70 12.29 4.63
CA ASP A 81 18.06 12.78 4.86
C ASP A 81 18.70 13.38 3.60
N TRP A 82 18.55 12.72 2.45
CA TRP A 82 19.05 13.22 1.17
C TRP A 82 18.37 14.52 0.77
N PHE A 83 17.07 14.65 1.08
CA PHE A 83 16.33 15.88 0.82
C PHE A 83 16.66 17.00 1.82
N ARG A 84 16.95 16.64 3.08
CA ARG A 84 17.39 17.57 4.13
C ARG A 84 18.68 18.30 3.77
N VAL A 85 19.66 17.60 3.18
CA VAL A 85 20.96 18.20 2.83
C VAL A 85 20.91 19.11 1.59
N ILE A 86 19.79 19.15 0.87
CA ILE A 86 19.60 20.00 -0.31
C ILE A 86 19.17 21.41 0.10
N LYS A 87 19.75 22.44 -0.52
CA LYS A 87 19.39 23.85 -0.32
C LYS A 87 17.97 24.15 -0.79
N PRO A 88 17.32 25.20 -0.26
CA PRO A 88 16.11 25.74 -0.89
C PRO A 88 16.36 26.00 -2.38
N ASP A 89 15.37 25.69 -3.22
CA ASP A 89 15.43 25.68 -4.68
C ASP A 89 16.41 24.67 -5.32
N GLY A 90 17.14 23.90 -4.50
CA GLY A 90 17.99 22.80 -4.96
C GLY A 90 17.19 21.59 -5.42
N THR A 91 17.87 20.61 -6.03
CA THR A 91 17.21 19.47 -6.70
C THR A 91 17.70 18.12 -6.20
N LEU A 92 16.77 17.24 -5.84
CA LEU A 92 17.02 15.82 -5.65
C LEU A 92 16.71 15.10 -6.96
N ILE A 93 17.65 14.31 -7.44
CA ILE A 93 17.51 13.54 -8.66
C ILE A 93 17.61 12.07 -8.30
N LEU A 94 16.54 11.32 -8.54
CA LEU A 94 16.48 9.89 -8.28
C LEU A 94 16.53 9.14 -9.61
N VAL A 95 17.50 8.25 -9.72
CA VAL A 95 17.65 7.31 -10.82
C VAL A 95 17.48 5.91 -10.26
N VAL A 96 16.40 5.24 -10.62
CA VAL A 96 16.12 3.87 -10.15
C VAL A 96 15.83 2.95 -11.32
N PRO A 97 16.15 1.64 -11.22
CA PRO A 97 15.84 0.70 -12.27
C PRO A 97 14.32 0.56 -12.43
N GLN A 98 13.86 0.60 -13.67
CA GLN A 98 12.44 0.48 -13.97
C GLN A 98 12.01 -0.98 -13.86
N GLN A 99 10.94 -1.25 -13.13
CA GLN A 99 10.50 -2.58 -12.75
C GLN A 99 10.21 -3.53 -13.93
N PHE A 100 9.48 -3.08 -14.94
CA PHE A 100 9.05 -3.95 -16.04
C PHE A 100 10.12 -4.15 -17.11
N TYR A 101 10.97 -3.14 -17.35
CA TYR A 101 12.02 -3.19 -18.36
C TYR A 101 13.33 -3.73 -17.79
N PHE A 102 13.80 -3.20 -16.66
CA PHE A 102 15.03 -3.69 -16.05
C PHE A 102 14.79 -4.99 -15.30
N GLU A 103 13.80 -5.07 -14.41
CA GLU A 103 13.62 -6.27 -13.57
C GLU A 103 12.83 -7.39 -14.24
N GLU A 104 11.94 -7.04 -15.17
CA GLU A 104 11.01 -7.95 -15.85
C GLU A 104 10.18 -8.79 -14.85
N LYS A 105 9.92 -8.22 -13.66
CA LYS A 105 9.26 -8.91 -12.54
C LYS A 105 8.33 -8.02 -11.75
N LEU A 106 7.28 -8.62 -11.21
CA LEU A 106 6.31 -7.94 -10.36
C LEU A 106 6.74 -7.80 -8.90
N MET A 107 7.64 -8.67 -8.42
CA MET A 107 8.04 -8.71 -7.00
C MET A 107 9.51 -9.11 -6.82
N PRO A 108 10.19 -8.58 -5.79
CA PRO A 108 11.49 -9.08 -5.35
C PRO A 108 11.49 -10.58 -5.01
N PRO A 109 12.66 -11.25 -4.99
CA PRO A 109 13.98 -10.70 -5.28
C PRO A 109 14.24 -10.55 -6.78
N SER A 110 15.13 -9.63 -7.16
CA SER A 110 15.60 -9.49 -8.53
C SER A 110 16.41 -10.71 -8.97
N HIS A 111 16.27 -11.09 -10.24
CA HIS A 111 17.18 -12.04 -10.86
C HIS A 111 18.47 -11.38 -11.37
N LYS A 112 18.42 -10.09 -11.71
CA LYS A 112 19.56 -9.35 -12.25
C LYS A 112 20.44 -8.78 -11.14
N GLU A 113 19.83 -8.37 -10.02
CA GLU A 113 20.50 -7.75 -8.90
C GLU A 113 19.91 -8.18 -7.54
N PRO A 114 20.39 -9.29 -6.95
CA PRO A 114 19.84 -9.85 -5.70
C PRO A 114 19.82 -8.89 -4.50
N ALA A 115 20.58 -7.79 -4.55
CA ALA A 115 20.57 -6.77 -3.52
C ALA A 115 19.31 -5.88 -3.55
N HIS A 116 18.56 -5.84 -4.66
CA HIS A 116 17.33 -5.06 -4.76
C HIS A 116 16.27 -5.58 -3.78
N ARG A 117 15.78 -4.66 -2.98
CA ARG A 117 14.76 -4.89 -1.94
C ARG A 117 13.37 -4.55 -2.43
N ARG A 118 13.28 -3.74 -3.49
CA ARG A 118 12.06 -3.26 -4.11
C ARG A 118 12.31 -2.92 -5.57
N PHE A 119 11.23 -2.91 -6.34
CA PHE A 119 11.24 -2.50 -7.73
C PHE A 119 10.40 -1.26 -7.90
N TYR A 120 10.78 -0.42 -8.86
CA TYR A 120 10.14 0.87 -9.04
C TYR A 120 9.37 0.94 -10.35
N THR A 121 8.09 1.26 -10.21
CA THR A 121 7.36 2.07 -11.18
C THR A 121 7.39 3.52 -10.72
N SER A 122 6.98 4.43 -11.58
CA SER A 122 6.88 5.84 -11.24
C SER A 122 5.89 6.09 -10.13
N ALA A 123 4.76 5.37 -10.15
CA ALA A 123 3.75 5.44 -9.11
C ALA A 123 4.30 4.98 -7.75
N THR A 124 5.04 3.86 -7.71
CA THR A 124 5.62 3.38 -6.46
C THR A 124 6.77 4.28 -5.98
N LEU A 125 7.57 4.85 -6.89
CA LEU A 125 8.61 5.82 -6.53
C LEU A 125 8.02 7.11 -5.96
N LEU A 126 7.01 7.68 -6.62
CA LEU A 126 6.33 8.89 -6.15
C LEU A 126 5.60 8.66 -4.83
N SER A 127 4.95 7.51 -4.66
CA SER A 127 4.32 7.14 -3.39
C SER A 127 5.33 7.08 -2.25
N GLU A 128 6.53 6.53 -2.48
CA GLU A 128 7.58 6.52 -1.45
C GLU A 128 8.12 7.93 -1.15
N VAL A 129 8.21 8.80 -2.16
CA VAL A 129 8.59 10.21 -1.99
C VAL A 129 7.53 10.97 -1.18
N GLU A 130 6.25 10.84 -1.51
CA GLU A 130 5.12 11.45 -0.80
C GLU A 130 5.02 10.99 0.65
N GLU A 131 5.39 9.74 0.90
CA GLU A 131 5.39 9.17 2.23
C GLU A 131 6.61 9.61 3.07
N ALA A 132 7.76 9.83 2.41
CA ALA A 132 9.00 10.20 3.08
C ALA A 132 9.16 11.70 3.30
N LEU A 133 8.61 12.53 2.42
CA LEU A 133 8.81 13.98 2.42
C LEU A 133 7.55 14.73 2.85
N GLU A 134 7.73 15.83 3.58
CA GLU A 134 6.60 16.63 4.04
C GLU A 134 5.80 17.21 2.85
N PRO A 135 4.46 17.17 2.90
CA PRO A 135 3.63 17.80 1.87
C PRO A 135 4.00 19.26 1.64
N PHE A 136 3.98 19.68 0.38
CA PHE A 136 4.34 21.04 -0.07
C PHE A 136 5.82 21.44 0.10
N SER A 137 6.70 20.58 0.63
CA SER A 137 8.14 20.87 0.75
C SER A 137 8.93 20.63 -0.55
N TYR A 138 8.29 20.07 -1.57
CA TYR A 138 8.91 19.75 -2.84
C TYR A 138 7.94 19.90 -4.02
N GLN A 139 8.50 20.03 -5.21
CA GLN A 139 7.78 20.01 -6.48
C GLN A 139 8.45 19.00 -7.41
N VAL A 140 7.64 18.13 -8.03
CA VAL A 140 8.12 17.30 -9.15
C VAL A 140 8.33 18.21 -10.36
N VAL A 141 9.59 18.38 -10.78
CA VAL A 141 9.95 19.25 -11.91
C VAL A 141 9.95 18.47 -13.21
N GLU A 142 10.56 17.29 -13.19
CA GLU A 142 10.70 16.44 -14.36
C GLU A 142 10.61 14.98 -13.93
N HIS A 143 9.99 14.19 -14.78
CA HIS A 143 9.80 12.77 -14.58
C HIS A 143 9.83 12.09 -15.94
N GLU A 144 10.71 11.10 -16.11
CA GLU A 144 10.86 10.35 -17.34
C GLU A 144 11.03 8.86 -17.04
N GLU A 145 10.33 8.04 -17.83
CA GLU A 145 10.37 6.60 -17.72
C GLU A 145 11.21 5.98 -18.84
N ALA A 146 11.87 4.88 -18.52
CA ALA A 146 12.54 3.99 -19.46
C ALA A 146 13.66 4.66 -20.28
N LEU A 147 14.49 5.48 -19.63
CA LEU A 147 15.74 5.94 -20.21
C LEU A 147 16.68 4.74 -20.44
N GLY A 148 16.89 4.39 -21.72
CA GLY A 148 17.86 3.38 -22.14
C GLY A 148 17.31 2.20 -22.93
N ASP A 149 18.23 1.32 -23.32
CA ASP A 149 17.86 0.03 -23.89
C ASP A 149 17.20 -0.86 -22.83
N ARG A 150 16.39 -1.83 -23.26
CA ARG A 150 15.56 -2.70 -22.39
C ARG A 150 16.29 -3.22 -21.15
N ASN A 151 17.56 -3.59 -21.28
CA ASN A 151 18.35 -4.16 -20.18
C ASN A 151 18.94 -3.13 -19.20
N GLN A 152 18.69 -1.84 -19.40
CA GLN A 152 19.24 -0.74 -18.62
C GLN A 152 18.23 0.40 -18.39
N ALA A 153 16.94 0.13 -18.61
CA ALA A 153 15.89 1.12 -18.47
C ALA A 153 15.77 1.61 -17.01
N SER A 154 15.84 2.93 -16.83
CA SER A 154 15.69 3.57 -15.53
C SER A 154 14.56 4.59 -15.53
N ILE A 155 14.01 4.85 -14.35
CA ILE A 155 13.16 6.00 -14.07
C ILE A 155 14.06 7.12 -13.58
N LEU A 156 13.86 8.31 -14.12
CA LEU A 156 14.54 9.53 -13.71
C LEU A 156 13.50 10.50 -13.15
N LEU A 157 13.66 10.88 -11.88
CA LEU A 157 12.74 11.80 -11.18
C LEU A 157 13.52 12.97 -10.59
N PHE A 158 13.10 14.19 -10.93
CA PHE A 158 13.65 15.44 -10.41
C PHE A 158 12.65 16.08 -9.44
N LEU A 159 13.08 16.22 -8.18
CA LEU A 159 12.33 16.89 -7.14
C LEU A 159 13.05 18.18 -6.78
N LYS A 160 12.42 19.31 -7.04
CA LYS A 160 12.91 20.60 -6.56
C LYS A 160 12.42 20.84 -5.15
N LYS A 161 13.34 21.24 -4.27
CA LYS A 161 13.02 21.65 -2.91
C LYS A 161 12.42 23.04 -2.90
N CYS A 162 11.23 23.15 -2.32
CA CYS A 162 10.47 24.39 -2.26
C CYS A 162 10.20 24.75 -0.80
N GLU A 163 10.10 26.05 -0.51
CA GLU A 163 9.57 26.47 0.77
C GLU A 163 8.06 26.22 0.81
N PRO A 164 7.53 25.57 1.87
CA PRO A 164 6.09 25.38 1.99
C PRO A 164 5.37 26.73 1.99
N PRO A 165 4.24 26.88 1.26
CA PRO A 165 3.49 28.12 1.26
C PRO A 165 2.91 28.40 2.65
N GLU A 166 2.73 29.67 3.01
CA GLU A 166 2.27 30.08 4.35
C GLU A 166 0.98 29.35 4.80
N TRP A 167 0.09 29.05 3.85
CA TRP A 167 -1.17 28.36 4.11
C TRP A 167 -1.05 26.84 4.31
N ALA A 168 0.08 26.21 3.98
CA ALA A 168 0.26 24.76 4.10
C ALA A 168 0.01 24.26 5.53
N SER A 169 0.45 25.04 6.53
CA SER A 169 0.25 24.74 7.94
C SER A 169 -1.23 24.64 8.35
N ASN A 170 -2.13 25.35 7.65
CA ASN A 170 -3.57 25.28 7.93
C ASN A 170 -4.21 24.00 7.39
N VAL A 171 -3.68 23.45 6.30
CA VAL A 171 -4.12 22.17 5.73
C VAL A 171 -3.61 21.00 6.58
N MET A 172 -2.41 21.13 7.15
CA MET A 172 -1.78 20.06 7.94
C MET A 172 -2.23 20.00 9.41
N ARG A 173 -3.11 20.90 9.88
CA ARG A 173 -3.67 20.84 11.24
C ARG A 173 -4.78 19.79 11.33
N TRP A 174 -4.44 18.65 11.95
CA TRP A 174 -5.37 17.55 12.22
C TRP A 174 -6.18 17.73 13.52
N ASP A 175 -6.19 18.93 14.11
CA ASP A 175 -7.02 19.26 15.27
C ASP A 175 -8.46 19.55 14.80
N SER A 176 -9.22 18.49 14.50
CA SER A 176 -10.68 18.58 14.45
C SER A 176 -11.28 17.91 15.69
N PRO A 177 -11.82 18.68 16.65
CA PRO A 177 -12.57 18.10 17.76
C PRO A 177 -13.82 17.40 17.22
N GLU A 178 -14.26 16.33 17.91
CA GLU A 178 -15.46 15.54 17.61
C GLU A 178 -16.61 16.38 17.04
N MET A 179 -16.72 16.46 15.72
CA MET A 179 -17.90 17.01 15.06
C MET A 179 -18.95 15.90 14.99
N THR A 180 -19.64 15.65 16.10
CA THR A 180 -21.02 15.17 16.02
C THR A 180 -21.78 16.26 15.27
N ALA A 181 -22.02 16.04 13.99
CA ALA A 181 -22.65 16.99 13.09
C ALA A 181 -24.06 17.36 13.56
N LYS A 182 -24.18 18.41 14.38
CA LYS A 182 -25.42 19.18 14.49
C LYS A 182 -25.46 20.14 13.32
N ARG A 183 -25.86 19.62 12.15
CA ARG A 183 -26.26 20.45 11.00
C ARG A 183 -27.37 21.40 11.45
N GLN A 184 -27.06 22.66 11.68
CA GLN A 184 -28.01 23.72 11.39
C GLN A 184 -27.98 23.90 9.88
N PHE A 185 -29.00 23.39 9.20
CA PHE A 185 -29.24 23.72 7.80
C PHE A 185 -29.47 25.23 7.72
N SER A 186 -28.46 26.00 7.31
CA SER A 186 -28.72 27.32 6.75
C SER A 186 -29.55 27.11 5.49
N GLN A 187 -30.82 27.51 5.53
CA GLN A 187 -31.65 27.61 4.33
C GLN A 187 -30.97 28.62 3.40
N ILE A 188 -30.28 28.11 2.38
CA ILE A 188 -29.84 28.93 1.25
C ILE A 188 -31.13 29.40 0.56
N SER A 189 -31.33 30.72 0.47
CA SER A 189 -32.51 31.26 -0.20
C SER A 189 -32.46 30.90 -1.68
N ARG A 190 -33.62 30.58 -2.27
CA ARG A 190 -33.79 30.22 -3.69
C ARG A 190 -33.20 31.22 -4.69
N GLU A 191 -32.88 32.43 -4.24
CA GLU A 191 -32.38 33.53 -5.05
C GLU A 191 -30.85 33.50 -5.22
N GLN A 192 -30.11 32.81 -4.36
CA GLN A 192 -28.64 32.90 -4.29
C GLN A 192 -27.89 31.87 -5.13
N ALA A 193 -28.57 30.88 -5.73
CA ALA A 193 -27.92 29.86 -6.55
C ALA A 193 -28.86 29.26 -7.62
N PRO A 194 -29.16 29.97 -8.72
CA PRO A 194 -29.86 29.37 -9.84
C PRO A 194 -28.93 28.36 -10.54
N GLY A 195 -29.15 27.07 -10.30
CA GLY A 195 -28.49 25.96 -11.03
C GLY A 195 -27.63 25.00 -10.20
N MET A 196 -27.43 25.23 -8.90
CA MET A 196 -26.56 24.36 -8.06
C MET A 196 -27.30 23.44 -7.07
N ILE A 197 -28.63 23.46 -7.04
CA ILE A 197 -29.43 22.55 -6.20
C ILE A 197 -30.40 21.78 -7.11
N GLU A 198 -29.89 20.84 -7.90
CA GLU A 198 -30.71 19.79 -8.49
C GLU A 198 -29.90 18.53 -8.86
N ARG A 199 -29.11 18.03 -7.90
CA ARG A 199 -28.96 16.58 -7.72
C ARG A 199 -29.25 16.22 -6.28
N LEU A 200 -30.46 16.59 -5.84
CA LEU A 200 -31.19 15.71 -4.93
C LEU A 200 -31.10 14.31 -5.54
N ILE A 201 -30.65 13.32 -4.77
CA ILE A 201 -30.87 11.91 -5.09
C ILE A 201 -32.34 11.82 -5.46
N LYS A 202 -32.62 11.73 -6.76
CA LYS A 202 -33.96 11.48 -7.25
C LYS A 202 -34.20 10.04 -6.83
N VAL A 203 -34.67 9.84 -5.60
CA VAL A 203 -35.56 8.72 -5.28
C VAL A 203 -36.85 9.06 -6.01
N LEU A 204 -36.81 9.04 -7.34
CA LEU A 204 -38.01 8.92 -8.11
C LEU A 204 -38.51 7.51 -7.79
N PRO A 205 -39.74 7.34 -7.32
CA PRO A 205 -40.39 6.06 -7.48
C PRO A 205 -40.37 5.81 -9.00
N GLN A 206 -39.50 4.91 -9.47
CA GLN A 206 -39.62 4.44 -10.84
C GLN A 206 -40.99 3.76 -10.89
N GLN A 207 -42.00 4.48 -11.40
CA GLN A 207 -43.38 3.97 -11.50
C GLN A 207 -43.46 2.80 -12.49
N GLN A 208 -42.39 2.56 -13.26
CA GLN A 208 -42.29 1.50 -14.24
C GLN A 208 -41.02 0.69 -13.96
N LYS A 209 -41.16 -0.64 -13.95
CA LYS A 209 -40.01 -1.55 -13.86
C LYS A 209 -39.07 -1.28 -15.04
N PRO A 210 -37.75 -1.13 -14.82
CA PRO A 210 -36.79 -0.96 -15.91
C PRO A 210 -36.87 -2.13 -16.89
N GLN A 211 -36.85 -1.82 -18.18
CA GLN A 211 -37.01 -2.77 -19.28
C GLN A 211 -35.74 -2.93 -20.10
N ARG A 212 -34.83 -1.95 -20.09
CA ARG A 212 -33.62 -1.95 -20.93
C ARG A 212 -32.37 -1.82 -20.05
N PHE A 213 -31.56 -2.87 -20.03
CA PHE A 213 -30.36 -2.95 -19.21
C PHE A 213 -29.09 -3.00 -20.06
N LEU A 214 -28.04 -2.32 -19.58
CA LEU A 214 -26.67 -2.53 -20.03
C LEU A 214 -25.86 -3.18 -18.91
N LEU A 215 -25.22 -4.31 -19.20
CA LEU A 215 -24.24 -4.92 -18.31
C LEU A 215 -22.84 -4.74 -18.90
N LEU A 216 -21.93 -4.16 -18.12
CA LEU A 216 -20.52 -4.07 -18.48
C LEU A 216 -19.76 -5.23 -17.82
N LYS A 217 -19.11 -6.04 -18.66
CA LYS A 217 -18.13 -7.06 -18.24
C LYS A 217 -17.04 -7.16 -19.29
N LEU A 218 -16.17 -6.17 -19.29
CA LEU A 218 -15.12 -6.01 -20.30
C LEU A 218 -13.91 -6.93 -20.04
N ASP A 219 -13.82 -7.52 -18.85
CA ASP A 219 -12.69 -8.28 -18.36
C ASP A 219 -12.29 -9.48 -19.24
N HIS A 220 -11.13 -10.05 -18.91
CA HIS A 220 -10.62 -11.25 -19.56
C HIS A 220 -11.56 -12.44 -19.42
N ARG A 221 -11.32 -13.45 -20.26
CA ARG A 221 -12.17 -14.65 -20.36
C ARG A 221 -12.38 -15.37 -19.03
N GLY A 222 -11.35 -15.45 -18.17
CA GLY A 222 -11.45 -16.10 -16.86
C GLY A 222 -12.47 -15.41 -15.95
N ASP A 223 -12.34 -14.10 -15.77
CA ASP A 223 -13.25 -13.30 -14.94
C ASP A 223 -14.67 -13.25 -15.52
N PHE A 224 -14.80 -13.30 -16.84
CA PHE A 224 -16.10 -13.39 -17.51
C PHE A 224 -16.83 -14.68 -17.14
N LEU A 225 -16.12 -15.82 -17.12
CA LEU A 225 -16.70 -17.11 -16.70
C LEU A 225 -17.12 -17.11 -15.22
N LEU A 226 -16.35 -16.46 -14.34
CA LEU A 226 -16.71 -16.31 -12.93
C LEU A 226 -17.99 -15.48 -12.73
N ALA A 227 -18.31 -14.56 -13.65
CA ALA A 227 -19.54 -13.77 -13.59
C ALA A 227 -20.79 -14.53 -14.05
N LYS A 228 -20.65 -15.76 -14.56
CA LYS A 228 -21.79 -16.56 -15.05
C LYS A 228 -22.91 -16.65 -14.02
N LYS A 229 -22.58 -16.91 -12.75
CA LYS A 229 -23.60 -17.01 -11.70
C LYS A 229 -24.36 -15.70 -11.48
N ALA A 230 -23.64 -14.58 -11.52
CA ALA A 230 -24.25 -13.26 -11.42
C ALA A 230 -25.18 -12.97 -12.60
N PHE A 231 -24.80 -13.35 -13.82
CA PHE A 231 -25.65 -13.21 -15.01
C PHE A 231 -26.91 -14.07 -14.96
N GLU A 232 -26.80 -15.33 -14.50
CA GLU A 232 -27.95 -16.21 -14.30
C GLU A 232 -28.93 -15.63 -13.27
N LEU A 233 -28.42 -15.14 -12.14
CA LEU A 233 -29.23 -14.49 -11.11
C LEU A 233 -29.90 -13.22 -11.65
N PHE A 234 -29.16 -12.41 -12.40
CA PHE A 234 -29.68 -11.17 -12.96
C PHE A 234 -30.77 -11.42 -14.01
N ARG A 235 -30.54 -12.34 -14.96
CA ARG A 235 -31.55 -12.75 -15.94
C ARG A 235 -32.78 -13.37 -15.27
N GLY A 236 -32.58 -14.16 -14.21
CA GLY A 236 -33.67 -14.72 -13.42
C GLY A 236 -34.54 -13.66 -12.73
N ALA A 237 -33.92 -12.57 -12.26
CA ALA A 237 -34.63 -11.44 -11.65
C ALA A 237 -35.39 -10.57 -12.68
N PHE A 238 -34.86 -10.47 -13.90
CA PHE A 238 -35.46 -9.66 -14.97
C PHE A 238 -35.74 -10.48 -16.24
N PRO A 239 -36.64 -11.48 -16.18
CA PRO A 239 -36.83 -12.44 -17.27
C PRO A 239 -37.40 -11.83 -18.55
N SER A 240 -38.18 -10.74 -18.44
CA SER A 240 -38.80 -10.05 -19.56
C SER A 240 -38.03 -8.82 -20.05
N ALA A 241 -36.96 -8.44 -19.34
CA ALA A 241 -36.20 -7.25 -19.70
C ALA A 241 -35.26 -7.52 -20.86
N HIS A 242 -35.02 -6.49 -21.66
CA HIS A 242 -34.01 -6.49 -22.70
C HIS A 242 -32.64 -6.18 -22.09
N ILE A 243 -31.73 -7.15 -22.09
CA ILE A 243 -30.40 -7.05 -21.49
C ILE A 243 -29.35 -7.08 -22.59
N THR A 244 -28.66 -5.96 -22.74
CA THR A 244 -27.47 -5.85 -23.58
C THR A 244 -26.23 -6.07 -22.72
N LEU A 245 -25.38 -7.00 -23.13
CA LEU A 245 -24.05 -7.17 -22.54
C LEU A 245 -23.02 -6.42 -23.39
N CYS A 246 -22.18 -5.61 -22.76
CA CYS A 246 -20.96 -5.10 -23.36
C CYS A 246 -19.75 -5.85 -22.79
N CYS A 247 -19.02 -6.55 -23.65
CA CYS A 247 -17.86 -7.36 -23.29
C CYS A 247 -16.80 -7.30 -24.40
N GLY A 248 -15.57 -7.75 -24.10
CA GLY A 248 -14.56 -7.94 -25.13
C GLY A 248 -15.01 -8.91 -26.21
N ALA A 249 -14.60 -8.69 -27.46
CA ALA A 249 -14.92 -9.46 -28.65
C ALA A 249 -14.67 -10.97 -28.47
N TRP A 250 -13.63 -11.33 -27.70
CA TRP A 250 -13.30 -12.72 -27.35
C TRP A 250 -14.32 -13.39 -26.44
N ASN A 251 -15.13 -12.63 -25.70
CA ASN A 251 -16.21 -13.14 -24.86
C ASN A 251 -17.55 -13.21 -25.59
N VAL A 252 -17.68 -12.63 -26.80
CA VAL A 252 -18.97 -12.54 -27.53
C VAL A 252 -19.56 -13.93 -27.77
N SER A 253 -18.78 -14.85 -28.35
CA SER A 253 -19.28 -16.21 -28.63
C SER A 253 -19.68 -16.95 -27.34
N ALA A 254 -18.93 -16.75 -26.25
CA ALA A 254 -19.27 -17.34 -24.95
C ALA A 254 -20.50 -16.70 -24.31
N ALA A 255 -20.76 -15.41 -24.57
CA ALA A 255 -21.95 -14.71 -24.11
C ALA A 255 -23.20 -15.16 -24.90
N GLU A 256 -23.10 -15.25 -26.23
CA GLU A 256 -24.18 -15.71 -27.10
C GLU A 256 -24.58 -17.16 -26.78
N GLN A 257 -23.61 -18.05 -26.54
CA GLN A 257 -23.86 -19.44 -26.16
C GLN A 257 -24.58 -19.60 -24.82
N GLN A 258 -24.48 -18.62 -23.92
CA GLN A 258 -25.18 -18.67 -22.63
C GLN A 258 -26.68 -18.41 -22.78
N GLY A 259 -27.12 -17.73 -23.84
CA GLY A 259 -28.54 -17.38 -24.04
C GLY A 259 -29.12 -16.47 -22.95
N LEU A 260 -28.26 -15.76 -22.22
CA LEU A 260 -28.65 -14.88 -21.10
C LEU A 260 -28.80 -13.42 -21.50
N PHE A 261 -28.46 -13.03 -22.72
CA PHE A 261 -28.45 -11.65 -23.21
C PHE A 261 -29.22 -11.55 -24.52
N ASP A 262 -29.95 -10.45 -24.70
CA ASP A 262 -30.73 -10.18 -25.91
C ASP A 262 -29.81 -9.62 -27.01
N ASP A 263 -28.88 -8.75 -26.64
CA ASP A 263 -27.83 -8.21 -27.50
C ASP A 263 -26.46 -8.35 -26.84
N VAL A 264 -25.43 -8.56 -27.66
CA VAL A 264 -24.03 -8.53 -27.23
C VAL A 264 -23.27 -7.50 -28.05
N VAL A 265 -22.75 -6.48 -27.36
CA VAL A 265 -21.93 -5.42 -27.94
C VAL A 265 -20.48 -5.73 -27.64
N ALA A 266 -19.71 -6.03 -28.69
CA ALA A 266 -18.27 -6.16 -28.57
C ALA A 266 -17.62 -4.78 -28.36
N PHE A 267 -16.80 -4.67 -27.31
CA PHE A 267 -15.91 -3.55 -27.08
C PHE A 267 -14.61 -4.01 -26.40
N ASP A 268 -13.51 -3.91 -27.13
CA ASP A 268 -12.20 -4.39 -26.71
C ASP A 268 -11.45 -3.33 -25.90
N TYR A 269 -11.94 -3.10 -24.68
CA TYR A 269 -11.25 -2.22 -23.73
C TYR A 269 -9.97 -2.87 -23.20
N PHE A 270 -10.11 -4.12 -22.75
CA PHE A 270 -8.99 -4.97 -22.37
C PHE A 270 -8.45 -5.71 -23.60
N LYS A 271 -7.38 -6.49 -23.45
CA LYS A 271 -6.97 -7.49 -24.44
C LYS A 271 -7.49 -8.85 -24.02
N GLU A 272 -7.75 -9.75 -24.99
CA GLU A 272 -8.19 -11.12 -24.71
C GLU A 272 -7.27 -11.85 -23.74
N ASN A 273 -5.96 -11.71 -23.95
CA ASN A 273 -4.94 -12.26 -23.08
C ASN A 273 -4.14 -11.12 -22.43
N PRO A 274 -4.19 -10.95 -21.09
CA PRO A 274 -3.40 -9.93 -20.40
C PRO A 274 -1.88 -10.14 -20.59
N SER A 275 -1.45 -11.35 -20.99
CA SER A 275 -0.06 -11.68 -21.28
C SER A 275 0.44 -11.18 -22.64
N LEU A 276 -0.43 -10.65 -23.52
CA LEU A 276 -0.08 -10.17 -24.88
C LEU A 276 0.04 -8.63 -24.96
N GLY A 277 0.35 -7.99 -23.83
CA GLY A 277 0.76 -6.58 -23.73
C GLY A 277 -0.24 -5.71 -22.96
N GLU A 278 0.23 -4.53 -22.57
CA GLU A 278 -0.43 -3.60 -21.63
C GLU A 278 -1.91 -3.34 -21.95
N THR A 279 -2.70 -3.37 -20.87
CA THR A 279 -4.01 -2.73 -20.75
C THR A 279 -3.91 -1.31 -21.30
N ARG A 280 -4.70 -0.98 -22.32
CA ARG A 280 -4.72 0.38 -22.87
C ARG A 280 -5.08 1.33 -21.72
N ALA A 281 -4.24 2.33 -21.45
CA ALA A 281 -4.65 3.46 -20.61
C ALA A 281 -5.97 4.03 -21.16
N PRO A 282 -6.85 4.58 -20.30
CA PRO A 282 -8.06 5.27 -20.77
C PRO A 282 -7.64 6.40 -21.71
N ASP A 283 -7.79 6.16 -23.00
CA ASP A 283 -7.63 7.16 -24.06
C ASP A 283 -9.02 7.75 -24.30
N GLU A 284 -9.10 9.08 -24.37
CA GLU A 284 -10.33 9.81 -24.72
C GLU A 284 -10.91 9.31 -26.05
N SER A 285 -10.06 8.81 -26.96
CA SER A 285 -10.49 8.13 -28.18
C SER A 285 -11.22 6.81 -27.91
N ALA A 286 -10.83 6.04 -26.89
CA ALA A 286 -11.49 4.81 -26.50
C ALA A 286 -12.81 5.08 -25.76
N GLU A 287 -12.86 6.09 -24.89
CA GLU A 287 -14.11 6.54 -24.26
C GLU A 287 -15.10 7.08 -25.30
N THR A 288 -14.64 7.88 -26.25
CA THR A 288 -15.46 8.38 -27.36
C THR A 288 -15.94 7.24 -28.24
N ALA A 289 -15.06 6.29 -28.60
CA ALA A 289 -15.45 5.11 -29.36
C ALA A 289 -16.45 4.23 -28.59
N PHE A 290 -16.32 4.14 -27.27
CA PHE A 290 -17.27 3.44 -26.40
C PHE A 290 -18.63 4.14 -26.39
N GLU A 291 -18.63 5.46 -26.21
CA GLU A 291 -19.82 6.30 -26.27
C GLU A 291 -20.52 6.15 -27.63
N GLU A 292 -19.79 6.30 -28.74
CA GLU A 292 -20.31 6.14 -30.10
C GLU A 292 -20.90 4.75 -30.34
N ARG A 293 -20.23 3.70 -29.83
CA ARG A 293 -20.70 2.31 -29.94
C ARG A 293 -22.06 2.10 -29.26
N LEU A 294 -22.31 2.83 -28.17
CA LEU A 294 -23.54 2.77 -27.40
C LEU A 294 -24.51 3.92 -27.70
N ALA A 295 -24.11 4.92 -28.50
CA ALA A 295 -24.84 6.18 -28.65
C ALA A 295 -26.25 6.03 -29.22
N ALA A 296 -26.46 5.00 -30.06
CA ALA A 296 -27.75 4.67 -30.64
C ALA A 296 -28.67 3.91 -29.66
N LEU A 297 -28.15 3.49 -28.50
CA LEU A 297 -28.86 2.69 -27.50
C LEU A 297 -29.18 3.57 -26.28
N HIS A 298 -30.43 3.46 -25.82
CA HIS A 298 -30.85 3.99 -24.53
C HIS A 298 -31.05 2.84 -23.55
N PHE A 299 -30.58 3.03 -22.32
CA PHE A 299 -30.73 2.08 -21.23
C PHE A 299 -31.42 2.74 -20.04
N ASP A 300 -32.33 2.02 -19.41
CA ASP A 300 -32.92 2.50 -18.16
C ASP A 300 -31.90 2.33 -17.02
N VAL A 301 -31.11 1.26 -17.07
CA VAL A 301 -30.09 0.95 -16.06
C VAL A 301 -28.81 0.44 -16.72
N ALA A 302 -27.68 0.99 -16.31
CA ALA A 302 -26.35 0.49 -16.65
C ALA A 302 -25.63 0.00 -15.40
N ILE A 303 -25.04 -1.19 -15.47
CA ILE A 303 -24.40 -1.88 -14.34
C ILE A 303 -23.02 -2.33 -14.76
N ASP A 304 -21.99 -1.97 -13.98
CA ASP A 304 -20.65 -2.51 -14.17
C ASP A 304 -20.33 -3.53 -13.07
N PHE A 305 -20.22 -4.79 -13.52
CA PHE A 305 -20.01 -5.98 -12.70
C PHE A 305 -18.56 -6.17 -12.28
N ARG A 306 -17.61 -5.37 -12.77
CA ARG A 306 -16.24 -5.43 -12.31
C ARG A 306 -16.16 -4.96 -10.85
N ILE A 307 -15.41 -5.73 -10.05
CA ILE A 307 -15.18 -5.43 -8.63
C ILE A 307 -14.17 -4.29 -8.49
N GLN A 308 -13.13 -4.29 -9.31
CA GLN A 308 -12.17 -3.20 -9.42
C GLN A 308 -12.83 -1.98 -10.09
N GLY A 309 -12.39 -0.77 -9.71
CA GLY A 309 -13.00 0.49 -10.15
C GLY A 309 -12.44 1.08 -11.46
N ASP A 310 -11.57 0.35 -12.16
CA ASP A 310 -10.85 0.77 -13.36
C ASP A 310 -11.69 0.76 -14.65
N THR A 311 -12.91 0.21 -14.66
CA THR A 311 -13.88 0.38 -15.77
C THR A 311 -14.96 1.42 -15.46
N ARG A 312 -14.95 2.00 -14.26
CA ARG A 312 -16.04 2.82 -13.74
C ARG A 312 -16.23 4.10 -14.58
N HIS A 313 -15.14 4.69 -15.09
CA HIS A 313 -15.19 5.84 -15.99
C HIS A 313 -15.96 5.57 -17.30
N LEU A 314 -15.91 4.34 -17.83
CA LEU A 314 -16.72 3.96 -19.01
C LEU A 314 -18.21 3.94 -18.66
N LEU A 315 -18.57 3.44 -17.47
CA LEU A 315 -19.95 3.45 -16.99
C LEU A 315 -20.49 4.89 -16.87
N GLU A 316 -19.67 5.86 -16.46
CA GLU A 316 -20.05 7.27 -16.37
C GLU A 316 -20.52 7.83 -17.72
N ARG A 317 -19.89 7.39 -18.81
CA ARG A 317 -20.20 7.82 -20.17
C ARG A 317 -21.48 7.22 -20.75
N VAL A 318 -22.00 6.16 -20.13
CA VAL A 318 -23.22 5.50 -20.62
C VAL A 318 -24.43 6.43 -20.43
N LYS A 319 -25.19 6.60 -21.51
CA LYS A 319 -26.51 7.26 -21.47
C LYS A 319 -27.53 6.30 -20.85
N SER A 320 -27.70 6.41 -19.54
CA SER A 320 -28.68 5.67 -18.77
C SER A 320 -29.31 6.52 -17.67
N ASP A 321 -30.55 6.18 -17.30
CA ASP A 321 -31.25 6.83 -16.19
C ASP A 321 -30.63 6.49 -14.83
N LEU A 322 -30.15 5.24 -14.67
CA LEU A 322 -29.47 4.77 -13.47
C LEU A 322 -28.12 4.12 -13.80
N LYS A 323 -27.14 4.32 -12.92
CA LYS A 323 -25.81 3.70 -12.96
C LYS A 323 -25.51 2.98 -11.65
N ILE A 324 -25.10 1.71 -11.75
CA ILE A 324 -24.90 0.84 -10.58
C ILE A 324 -23.53 0.15 -10.63
N GLY A 325 -22.90 -0.01 -9.47
CA GLY A 325 -21.85 -1.00 -9.31
C GLY A 325 -21.11 -0.96 -7.97
N VAL A 326 -19.90 -1.52 -7.91
CA VAL A 326 -19.12 -1.68 -6.67
C VAL A 326 -18.27 -0.44 -6.41
N GLY A 327 -18.30 0.05 -5.17
CA GLY A 327 -17.44 1.14 -4.72
C GLY A 327 -18.12 2.07 -3.73
N ARG A 328 -17.40 3.12 -3.33
CA ARG A 328 -17.89 4.13 -2.38
C ARG A 328 -18.35 5.38 -3.09
N ALA A 329 -19.39 6.02 -2.57
CA ALA A 329 -19.99 7.22 -3.16
C ALA A 329 -19.01 8.40 -3.32
N HIS A 330 -17.98 8.53 -2.47
CA HIS A 330 -16.97 9.59 -2.63
C HIS A 330 -15.98 9.33 -3.76
N GLN A 331 -15.73 8.05 -4.10
CA GLN A 331 -14.82 7.65 -5.17
C GLN A 331 -15.52 7.68 -6.53
N PHE A 332 -16.81 7.35 -6.56
CA PHE A 332 -17.64 7.31 -7.77
C PHE A 332 -18.97 8.05 -7.55
N PRO A 333 -18.94 9.40 -7.52
CA PRO A 333 -20.11 10.21 -7.16
C PRO A 333 -21.25 10.17 -8.21
N PHE A 334 -20.99 9.61 -9.39
CA PHE A 334 -21.99 9.44 -10.45
C PHE A 334 -22.81 8.15 -10.34
N LEU A 335 -22.49 7.23 -9.42
CA LEU A 335 -23.28 6.03 -9.19
C LEU A 335 -24.57 6.37 -8.42
N ASP A 336 -25.72 5.99 -8.97
CA ASP A 336 -27.02 6.15 -8.31
C ASP A 336 -27.22 5.11 -7.20
N PHE A 337 -26.73 3.88 -7.43
CA PHE A 337 -26.64 2.85 -6.41
C PHE A 337 -25.22 2.27 -6.38
N ASN A 338 -24.63 2.23 -5.19
CA ASN A 338 -23.33 1.61 -4.98
C ASN A 338 -23.45 0.45 -3.99
N LEU A 339 -22.89 -0.71 -4.36
CA LEU A 339 -22.70 -1.79 -3.42
C LEU A 339 -21.41 -1.51 -2.64
N ASP A 340 -21.57 -1.00 -1.42
CA ASP A 340 -20.47 -0.73 -0.48
C ASP A 340 -19.99 -2.04 0.16
N LEU A 341 -19.32 -2.86 -0.65
CA LEU A 341 -18.51 -3.94 -0.11
C LEU A 341 -17.22 -3.32 0.40
N ASN A 342 -16.90 -3.57 1.67
CA ASN A 342 -15.53 -3.42 2.14
C ASN A 342 -14.66 -4.29 1.24
N SER A 343 -13.82 -3.67 0.42
CA SER A 343 -12.66 -4.38 -0.10
C SER A 343 -11.96 -5.00 1.12
N PRO A 344 -11.57 -6.29 1.10
CA PRO A 344 -11.04 -7.05 2.26
C PRO A 344 -9.73 -6.51 2.88
N VAL A 345 -9.41 -5.23 2.70
CA VAL A 345 -8.10 -4.63 2.93
C VAL A 345 -7.99 -3.86 4.25
N TYR A 346 -9.08 -3.48 4.96
CA TYR A 346 -8.95 -2.53 6.09
C TYR A 346 -9.23 -3.02 7.53
N ARG A 347 -9.91 -4.16 7.77
CA ARG A 347 -10.04 -4.72 9.15
C ARG A 347 -9.64 -6.19 9.30
N GLY A 348 -9.82 -7.01 8.27
CA GLY A 348 -9.76 -8.47 8.39
C GLY A 348 -8.49 -9.18 7.92
N GLN A 349 -7.42 -8.48 7.51
CA GLN A 349 -6.21 -9.20 7.07
C GLN A 349 -5.59 -9.96 8.24
N ALA A 350 -5.48 -11.28 8.07
CA ALA A 350 -4.61 -12.08 8.90
C ALA A 350 -3.18 -11.60 8.66
N ILE A 351 -2.51 -11.17 9.71
CA ILE A 351 -1.11 -10.81 9.66
C ILE A 351 -0.37 -11.97 10.28
N SER A 352 0.57 -12.56 9.54
CA SER A 352 1.56 -13.46 10.12
C SER A 352 2.91 -12.82 9.91
N GLN A 353 3.49 -12.32 10.99
CA GLN A 353 4.80 -11.69 10.97
C GLN A 353 5.74 -12.51 11.83
N HIS A 354 6.91 -12.82 11.29
CA HIS A 354 8.03 -13.26 12.10
C HIS A 354 8.88 -12.03 12.42
N VAL A 355 8.97 -11.69 13.70
CA VAL A 355 9.84 -10.64 14.21
C VAL A 355 11.14 -11.31 14.63
N PRO A 356 12.24 -11.15 13.88
CA PRO A 356 13.49 -11.84 14.19
C PRO A 356 14.12 -11.31 15.48
N ALA A 357 15.01 -12.10 16.08
CA ALA A 357 15.72 -11.70 17.30
C ALA A 357 16.47 -10.37 17.19
N SER A 358 16.85 -9.94 15.97
CA SER A 358 17.54 -8.67 15.72
C SER A 358 16.70 -7.43 16.06
N GLU A 359 15.38 -7.53 16.01
CA GLU A 359 14.47 -6.42 16.37
C GLU A 359 14.28 -6.29 17.90
N PHE A 360 14.83 -7.23 18.67
CA PHE A 360 14.76 -7.20 20.12
C PHE A 360 16.08 -6.74 20.71
N SER A 361 16.02 -5.78 21.61
CA SER A 361 17.15 -5.39 22.43
C SER A 361 17.42 -6.43 23.52
N VAL A 362 18.69 -6.63 23.83
CA VAL A 362 19.15 -7.53 24.89
C VAL A 362 20.00 -6.76 25.89
N THR A 363 19.86 -7.07 27.19
CA THR A 363 20.72 -6.46 28.21
C THR A 363 22.13 -7.03 28.19
N ALA A 364 23.05 -6.46 28.98
CA ALA A 364 24.46 -6.87 29.03
C ALA A 364 24.72 -8.34 29.41
N LEU A 365 23.68 -9.09 29.78
CA LEU A 365 23.70 -10.51 30.12
C LEU A 365 23.57 -11.43 28.90
N GLY A 366 23.21 -10.85 27.75
CA GLY A 366 23.06 -11.54 26.47
C GLY A 366 23.81 -10.85 25.35
N ARG A 367 23.85 -11.52 24.20
CA ARG A 367 24.36 -10.93 22.97
C ARG A 367 23.61 -11.49 21.78
N HIS A 368 23.54 -10.71 20.71
CA HIS A 368 23.18 -11.25 19.41
C HIS A 368 24.31 -12.13 18.89
N ASP A 369 23.93 -13.27 18.34
CA ASP A 369 24.79 -14.28 17.72
C ASP A 369 24.13 -14.66 16.39
N GLY A 370 24.36 -13.84 15.38
CA GLY A 370 23.66 -13.93 14.10
C GLY A 370 22.15 -13.69 14.26
N TYR A 371 21.36 -14.71 13.92
CA TYR A 371 19.90 -14.65 13.89
C TYR A 371 19.22 -14.95 15.25
N ARG A 372 20.01 -15.09 16.33
CA ARG A 372 19.51 -15.38 17.67
C ARG A 372 20.16 -14.49 18.72
N VAL A 373 19.50 -14.33 19.85
CA VAL A 373 20.07 -13.82 21.10
C VAL A 373 20.48 -15.01 21.96
N VAL A 374 21.75 -15.06 22.37
CA VAL A 374 22.26 -16.09 23.27
C VAL A 374 22.46 -15.50 24.65
N LEU A 375 21.74 -16.04 25.62
CA LEU A 375 21.95 -15.76 27.04
C LEU A 375 22.89 -16.81 27.63
N GLY A 376 23.92 -16.35 28.32
CA GLY A 376 24.76 -17.20 29.16
C GLY A 376 26.06 -17.77 28.56
N HIS A 377 26.59 -17.18 27.48
CA HIS A 377 27.90 -17.52 26.89
C HIS A 377 28.92 -16.35 26.88
N GLY A 378 28.74 -15.36 27.77
CA GLY A 378 29.71 -14.28 27.97
C GLY A 378 31.06 -14.76 28.53
N PRO A 379 32.18 -14.03 28.29
CA PRO A 379 33.50 -14.39 28.79
C PRO A 379 33.45 -14.59 30.31
N ARG A 380 34.05 -15.68 30.80
CA ARG A 380 34.01 -16.13 32.21
C ARG A 380 34.30 -15.02 33.23
N GLY A 381 35.00 -13.95 32.85
CA GLY A 381 35.32 -12.80 33.70
C GLY A 381 34.16 -11.87 34.08
N ILE A 382 33.12 -11.69 33.24
CA ILE A 382 32.01 -10.75 33.54
C ILE A 382 31.07 -11.32 34.60
N ARG A 383 30.77 -12.62 34.50
CA ARG A 383 29.95 -13.37 35.48
C ARG A 383 30.58 -13.37 36.86
N THR A 384 31.89 -13.57 36.95
CA THR A 384 32.64 -13.56 38.21
C THR A 384 32.74 -12.14 38.78
N ARG A 385 32.92 -11.11 37.93
CA ARG A 385 32.95 -9.70 38.39
C ARG A 385 31.60 -9.21 38.91
N LEU A 386 30.49 -9.52 38.23
CA LEU A 386 29.13 -9.14 38.70
C LEU A 386 28.72 -9.88 39.97
N ARG A 387 29.01 -11.18 40.05
CA ARG A 387 28.75 -11.98 41.26
C ARG A 387 29.59 -11.51 42.46
N ASN A 388 30.85 -11.14 42.24
CA ASN A 388 31.75 -10.65 43.31
C ASN A 388 31.47 -9.19 43.70
N ALA A 389 30.95 -8.36 42.80
CA ALA A 389 30.64 -6.95 43.08
C ALA A 389 29.31 -6.76 43.84
N LEU A 390 28.32 -7.64 43.65
CA LEU A 390 26.95 -7.41 44.12
C LEU A 390 26.49 -8.33 45.27
N GLY A 391 27.29 -9.34 45.66
CA GLY A 391 27.21 -10.00 46.98
C GLY A 391 25.87 -10.65 47.39
N ARG A 392 24.83 -10.70 46.53
CA ARG A 392 23.49 -11.25 46.82
C ARG A 392 22.83 -11.78 45.54
N SER A 393 21.85 -12.68 45.71
CA SER A 393 20.93 -13.13 44.67
C SER A 393 20.26 -11.91 44.02
N LEU A 394 20.59 -11.64 42.75
CA LEU A 394 20.03 -10.51 42.01
C LEU A 394 18.54 -10.79 41.70
N PRO A 395 17.66 -9.77 41.77
CA PRO A 395 16.26 -9.90 41.37
C PRO A 395 16.15 -10.26 39.88
N HIS A 396 14.99 -10.76 39.43
CA HIS A 396 14.74 -11.00 38.00
C HIS A 396 14.97 -9.70 37.25
N GLN A 397 15.84 -9.73 36.23
CA GLN A 397 16.17 -8.56 35.42
C GLN A 397 15.54 -8.72 34.06
N MET A 398 15.28 -7.59 33.41
CA MET A 398 14.92 -7.60 32.00
C MET A 398 16.09 -8.18 31.20
N LEU A 399 15.80 -9.19 30.41
CA LEU A 399 16.79 -9.87 29.59
C LEU A 399 16.66 -9.43 28.13
N ILE A 400 15.42 -9.36 27.64
CA ILE A 400 15.08 -9.10 26.23
C ILE A 400 13.87 -8.15 26.19
N PHE A 401 13.84 -7.19 25.26
CA PHE A 401 12.71 -6.27 25.07
C PHE A 401 12.63 -5.73 23.63
N GLY A 402 11.43 -5.47 23.11
CA GLY A 402 11.18 -5.04 21.72
C GLY A 402 9.94 -5.73 21.13
N PRO A 403 9.57 -5.55 19.86
CA PRO A 403 10.28 -4.84 18.79
C PRO A 403 9.94 -3.34 18.62
N TYR A 404 9.18 -2.71 19.52
CA TYR A 404 8.76 -1.30 19.38
C TYR A 404 7.91 -1.01 18.14
N GLU A 405 7.08 -1.97 17.75
CA GLU A 405 6.24 -1.90 16.55
C GLU A 405 4.86 -1.33 16.85
N ASP A 406 4.21 -0.76 15.84
CA ASP A 406 2.82 -0.32 15.99
C ASP A 406 1.85 -1.48 15.71
N LEU A 407 0.89 -1.70 16.61
CA LEU A 407 -0.15 -2.71 16.43
C LEU A 407 -1.50 -2.03 16.20
N ARG A 408 -2.18 -2.44 15.12
CA ARG A 408 -3.55 -2.00 14.82
C ARG A 408 -4.57 -2.72 15.73
N PRO A 409 -5.81 -2.24 15.86
CA PRO A 409 -6.85 -2.96 16.60
C PRO A 409 -7.05 -4.38 16.09
N GLY A 410 -7.35 -5.32 17.00
CA GLY A 410 -7.68 -6.70 16.69
C GLY A 410 -7.08 -7.71 17.68
N ARG A 411 -7.30 -9.00 17.39
CA ARG A 411 -6.82 -10.12 18.22
C ARG A 411 -5.49 -10.65 17.73
N TYR A 412 -4.54 -10.75 18.64
CA TYR A 412 -3.18 -11.18 18.37
C TYR A 412 -2.82 -12.42 19.18
N LEU A 413 -1.94 -13.22 18.60
CA LEU A 413 -1.23 -14.31 19.23
C LEU A 413 0.27 -14.09 19.04
N ILE A 414 0.97 -13.82 20.15
CA ILE A 414 2.41 -13.52 20.16
C ILE A 414 3.16 -14.74 20.69
N ARG A 415 4.00 -15.35 19.87
CA ARG A 415 4.72 -16.57 20.22
C ARG A 415 6.23 -16.35 20.26
N PRO A 416 6.83 -16.20 21.45
CA PRO A 416 8.28 -16.13 21.58
C PRO A 416 8.93 -17.45 21.16
N ILE A 417 10.00 -17.38 20.38
CA ILE A 417 10.75 -18.54 19.93
C ILE A 417 11.99 -18.68 20.82
N ILE A 418 11.92 -19.56 21.82
CA ILE A 418 12.97 -19.76 22.81
C ILE A 418 13.39 -21.23 22.86
N GLU A 419 14.70 -21.48 22.83
CA GLU A 419 15.29 -22.78 23.12
C GLU A 419 16.15 -22.72 24.38
N ALA A 420 15.96 -23.69 25.27
CA ALA A 420 16.80 -23.87 26.46
C ALA A 420 17.45 -25.26 26.42
N PRO A 421 18.72 -25.42 26.82
CA PRO A 421 19.47 -26.68 26.66
C PRO A 421 18.93 -27.84 27.51
N SER A 422 18.03 -27.61 28.47
CA SER A 422 17.41 -28.67 29.28
C SER A 422 15.95 -28.37 29.63
N ARG A 423 15.70 -27.38 30.48
CA ARG A 423 14.37 -26.89 30.86
C ARG A 423 14.35 -25.38 30.80
N LEU A 424 13.23 -24.81 30.37
CA LEU A 424 13.04 -23.37 30.39
C LEU A 424 13.27 -22.82 31.81
N PRO A 425 14.16 -21.84 32.01
CA PRO A 425 14.31 -21.18 33.30
C PRO A 425 13.01 -20.45 33.68
N THR A 426 12.88 -20.07 34.96
CA THR A 426 11.75 -19.23 35.38
C THR A 426 11.88 -17.86 34.71
N LEU A 427 10.98 -17.58 33.77
CA LEU A 427 10.96 -16.33 33.01
C LEU A 427 9.64 -15.60 33.27
N GLY A 428 9.71 -14.29 33.46
CA GLY A 428 8.55 -13.40 33.42
C GLY A 428 8.42 -12.77 32.03
N TYR A 429 7.23 -12.28 31.70
CA TYR A 429 7.03 -11.40 30.56
C TYR A 429 6.07 -10.27 30.91
N ASP A 430 6.20 -9.15 30.19
CA ASP A 430 5.12 -8.20 30.01
C ASP A 430 5.01 -7.77 28.54
N ILE A 431 3.84 -7.24 28.22
CA ILE A 431 3.51 -6.60 26.96
C ILE A 431 3.19 -5.14 27.30
N SER A 432 4.00 -4.22 26.83
CA SER A 432 3.87 -2.79 27.10
C SER A 432 3.78 -1.99 25.80
N VAL A 433 3.25 -0.77 25.87
CA VAL A 433 3.04 0.15 24.73
C VAL A 433 3.52 1.55 25.09
N ASN A 434 3.55 2.45 24.10
CA ASN A 434 4.07 3.81 24.23
C ASN A 434 5.52 3.81 24.75
N ARG A 435 6.36 2.93 24.19
CA ARG A 435 7.75 2.70 24.64
C ARG A 435 7.81 2.24 26.10
N GLY A 436 6.83 1.39 26.42
CA GLY A 436 6.52 0.75 27.69
C GLY A 436 6.40 1.65 28.90
N GLN A 437 5.74 2.79 28.68
CA GLN A 437 5.14 3.61 29.72
C GLN A 437 3.85 2.98 30.28
N SER A 438 3.15 2.17 29.46
CA SER A 438 1.90 1.51 29.85
C SER A 438 2.00 0.00 29.60
N THR A 439 1.66 -0.82 30.59
CA THR A 439 1.63 -2.28 30.45
C THR A 439 0.20 -2.76 30.16
N LEU A 440 0.03 -3.48 29.06
CA LEU A 440 -1.25 -4.08 28.67
C LEU A 440 -1.45 -5.44 29.34
N GLN A 441 -0.40 -6.25 29.45
CA GLN A 441 -0.47 -7.60 30.01
C GLN A 441 0.87 -8.02 30.61
N ALA A 442 0.87 -8.83 31.67
CA ALA A 442 2.09 -9.39 32.27
C ALA A 442 1.84 -10.77 32.88
N GLY A 443 2.87 -11.60 32.98
CA GLY A 443 2.77 -12.93 33.58
C GLY A 443 4.07 -13.73 33.60
N THR A 444 3.97 -15.01 33.93
CA THR A 444 5.11 -15.95 33.86
C THR A 444 5.10 -16.67 32.51
N LEU A 445 6.25 -16.68 31.84
CA LEU A 445 6.41 -17.39 30.57
C LEU A 445 6.55 -18.89 30.85
N THR A 446 5.73 -19.70 30.17
CA THR A 446 5.68 -21.16 30.34
C THR A 446 5.89 -21.83 28.99
N GLN A 447 6.12 -23.15 29.00
CA GLN A 447 6.24 -23.92 27.74
C GLN A 447 4.98 -23.80 26.87
N LYS A 448 3.80 -23.65 27.49
CA LYS A 448 2.54 -23.42 26.77
C LYS A 448 2.61 -22.12 25.96
N HIS A 449 3.10 -21.03 26.54
CA HIS A 449 3.23 -19.75 25.84
C HIS A 449 4.24 -19.81 24.68
N ILE A 450 5.29 -20.62 24.79
CA ILE A 450 6.25 -20.84 23.70
C ILE A 450 5.61 -21.63 22.56
N ASN A 451 4.76 -22.62 22.87
CA ASN A 451 4.16 -23.49 21.87
C ASN A 451 2.94 -22.86 21.20
N GLU A 452 2.04 -22.30 22.00
CA GLU A 452 0.74 -21.82 21.56
C GLU A 452 0.77 -20.31 21.32
N GLY A 453 1.41 -19.55 22.21
CA GLY A 453 1.51 -18.09 22.15
C GLY A 453 0.84 -17.41 23.35
N ILE A 454 0.98 -16.09 23.40
CA ILE A 454 0.36 -15.18 24.35
C ILE A 454 -0.75 -14.45 23.59
N GLU A 455 -1.98 -14.61 24.04
CA GLU A 455 -3.13 -13.91 23.47
C GLU A 455 -3.15 -12.45 23.94
N LEU A 456 -3.48 -11.54 23.03
CA LEU A 456 -3.62 -10.11 23.28
C LEU A 456 -4.78 -9.57 22.43
N ASP A 457 -5.77 -8.94 23.05
CA ASP A 457 -6.88 -8.27 22.35
C ASP A 457 -6.72 -6.75 22.46
N LEU A 458 -6.81 -6.06 21.33
CA LEU A 458 -6.61 -4.62 21.24
C LEU A 458 -7.86 -3.96 20.65
N GLU A 459 -8.54 -3.13 21.44
CA GLU A 459 -9.71 -2.36 20.99
C GLU A 459 -9.31 -1.16 20.12
N GLU A 460 -8.14 -0.58 20.40
CA GLU A 460 -7.60 0.60 19.71
C GLU A 460 -6.19 0.34 19.18
N ALA A 461 -5.74 1.18 18.24
CA ALA A 461 -4.37 1.10 17.73
C ALA A 461 -3.41 1.52 18.84
N VAL A 462 -2.32 0.78 19.00
CA VAL A 462 -1.28 1.08 19.97
C VAL A 462 0.05 1.30 19.26
N THR A 463 0.84 2.25 19.75
CA THR A 463 2.14 2.56 19.17
C THR A 463 3.27 2.07 20.05
N GLY A 464 4.38 1.66 19.44
CA GLY A 464 5.58 1.22 20.14
C GLY A 464 5.32 0.06 21.12
N TYR A 465 4.65 -0.99 20.66
CA TYR A 465 4.45 -2.24 21.40
C TYR A 465 5.77 -2.96 21.66
N GLU A 466 5.90 -3.48 22.87
CA GLU A 466 7.07 -4.20 23.36
C GLU A 466 6.65 -5.48 24.08
N LEU A 467 7.23 -6.61 23.70
CA LEU A 467 7.33 -7.80 24.53
C LEU A 467 8.64 -7.72 25.33
N ARG A 468 8.55 -7.67 26.65
CA ARG A 468 9.71 -7.70 27.55
C ARG A 468 9.76 -9.04 28.26
N ILE A 469 10.93 -9.67 28.29
CA ILE A 469 11.17 -10.96 28.95
C ILE A 469 12.15 -10.73 30.09
N TYR A 470 11.78 -11.20 31.28
CA TYR A 470 12.55 -11.09 32.51
C TYR A 470 13.03 -12.47 32.97
N GLY A 471 14.17 -12.54 33.62
CA GLY A 471 14.67 -13.79 34.17
C GLY A 471 15.87 -13.63 35.08
N PRO A 472 16.37 -14.73 35.66
CA PRO A 472 17.55 -14.69 36.50
C PRO A 472 18.79 -14.42 35.65
N PRO A 473 19.83 -13.74 36.19
CA PRO A 473 20.98 -13.32 35.40
C PRO A 473 21.90 -14.46 34.94
N ASP A 474 21.70 -15.66 35.47
CA ASP A 474 22.36 -16.89 35.03
C ASP A 474 21.53 -17.72 34.04
N ALA A 475 20.38 -17.21 33.57
CA ALA A 475 19.56 -17.87 32.56
C ALA A 475 20.41 -18.22 31.32
N VAL A 476 20.29 -19.48 30.90
CA VAL A 476 20.92 -20.00 29.67
C VAL A 476 19.81 -20.38 28.72
N LEU A 477 19.65 -19.60 27.65
CA LEU A 477 18.67 -19.83 26.60
C LEU A 477 19.12 -19.15 25.31
N GLN A 478 18.47 -19.53 24.23
CA GLN A 478 18.59 -18.94 22.92
C GLN A 478 17.21 -18.40 22.53
N PHE A 479 17.14 -17.16 22.08
CA PHE A 479 15.92 -16.51 21.64
C PHE A 479 16.05 -16.15 20.16
N TYR A 480 15.11 -16.59 19.35
CA TYR A 480 15.17 -16.44 17.89
C TYR A 480 14.24 -15.35 17.36
N GLY A 481 13.49 -14.69 18.25
CA GLY A 481 12.48 -13.70 17.90
C GLY A 481 11.11 -14.11 18.42
N ALA A 482 10.07 -13.52 17.83
CA ALA A 482 8.69 -13.88 18.11
C ALA A 482 7.88 -13.93 16.82
N HIS A 483 6.93 -14.85 16.74
CA HIS A 483 5.88 -14.74 15.73
C HIS A 483 4.72 -13.93 16.29
N VAL A 484 4.29 -12.92 15.54
CA VAL A 484 3.10 -12.13 15.84
C VAL A 484 2.04 -12.48 14.80
N PHE A 485 0.97 -13.12 15.25
CA PHE A 485 -0.16 -13.46 14.40
C PHE A 485 -1.34 -12.57 14.76
N LYS A 486 -1.73 -11.66 13.86
CA LYS A 486 -3.07 -11.05 13.92
C LYS A 486 -4.05 -12.05 13.34
N GLN A 487 -5.02 -12.48 14.12
CA GLN A 487 -6.12 -13.26 13.60
C GLN A 487 -6.89 -12.38 12.60
N GLY A 488 -6.92 -12.81 11.34
CA GLY A 488 -7.77 -12.18 10.34
C GLY A 488 -9.22 -12.42 10.70
N GLU A 489 -10.09 -11.46 10.41
CA GLU A 489 -11.52 -11.71 10.41
C GLU A 489 -11.78 -12.66 9.23
N SER A 490 -11.94 -13.96 9.51
CA SER A 490 -12.33 -14.95 8.52
C SER A 490 -13.72 -14.62 7.98
N GLY A 491 -13.81 -13.85 6.88
CA GLY A 491 -15.11 -13.47 6.32
C GLY A 491 -15.13 -12.59 5.06
N GLY A 492 -14.10 -12.58 4.20
CA GLY A 492 -14.18 -11.88 2.91
C GLY A 492 -14.81 -12.75 1.81
N THR A 493 -15.86 -12.27 1.13
CA THR A 493 -16.58 -12.97 0.05
C THR A 493 -15.72 -13.12 -1.22
N HIS A 494 -15.79 -14.27 -1.90
CA HIS A 494 -15.08 -14.57 -3.16
C HIS A 494 -15.58 -13.66 -4.31
N SER A 495 -14.77 -13.35 -5.34
CA SER A 495 -15.18 -12.43 -6.43
C SER A 495 -16.48 -12.84 -7.13
N GLU A 496 -16.72 -14.14 -7.29
CA GLU A 496 -17.99 -14.69 -7.77
C GLU A 496 -19.18 -14.33 -6.85
N GLU A 497 -19.00 -14.44 -5.54
CA GLU A 497 -20.02 -14.09 -4.53
C GLU A 497 -20.29 -12.60 -4.53
N GLN A 498 -19.25 -11.76 -4.70
CA GLN A 498 -19.40 -10.31 -4.76
C GLN A 498 -20.20 -9.88 -6.00
N MET A 499 -19.94 -10.49 -7.16
CA MET A 499 -20.73 -10.23 -8.38
C MET A 499 -22.17 -10.74 -8.23
N ALA A 500 -22.36 -11.91 -7.60
CA ALA A 500 -23.70 -12.43 -7.30
C ALA A 500 -24.46 -11.51 -6.33
N MET A 501 -23.79 -10.99 -5.31
CA MET A 501 -24.35 -9.98 -4.39
C MET A 501 -24.74 -8.71 -5.13
N LEU A 502 -23.91 -8.23 -6.08
CA LEU A 502 -24.26 -7.08 -6.91
C LEU A 502 -25.52 -7.34 -7.74
N ALA A 503 -25.63 -8.51 -8.39
CA ALA A 503 -26.82 -8.88 -9.15
C ALA A 503 -28.08 -8.90 -8.26
N LEU A 504 -28.00 -9.54 -7.09
CA LEU A 504 -29.11 -9.59 -6.13
C LEU A 504 -29.45 -8.21 -5.55
N PHE A 505 -28.45 -7.38 -5.28
CA PHE A 505 -28.64 -6.01 -4.84
C PHE A 505 -29.39 -5.18 -5.88
N CYS A 506 -29.02 -5.32 -7.16
CA CYS A 506 -29.74 -4.67 -8.26
C CYS A 506 -31.19 -5.15 -8.33
N ALA A 507 -31.42 -6.47 -8.25
CA ALA A 507 -32.76 -7.04 -8.22
C ALA A 507 -33.59 -6.46 -7.07
N LEU A 508 -33.07 -6.45 -5.85
CA LEU A 508 -33.76 -5.91 -4.68
C LEU A 508 -34.09 -4.42 -4.83
N ARG A 509 -33.13 -3.62 -5.33
CA ARG A 509 -33.30 -2.15 -5.45
C ARG A 509 -34.28 -1.76 -6.56
N LEU A 510 -34.37 -2.54 -7.63
CA LEU A 510 -35.18 -2.23 -8.80
C LEU A 510 -36.54 -2.94 -8.81
N GLU A 511 -36.68 -4.09 -8.14
CA GLU A 511 -37.98 -4.78 -7.99
C GLU A 511 -38.81 -4.26 -6.81
N PHE A 512 -38.16 -3.82 -5.73
CA PHE A 512 -38.81 -3.24 -4.56
C PHE A 512 -38.44 -1.76 -4.43
N PRO A 513 -39.00 -0.86 -5.27
CA PRO A 513 -38.92 0.56 -4.97
C PRO A 513 -39.56 0.72 -3.60
N TYR A 514 -38.82 1.25 -2.62
CA TYR A 514 -39.28 1.45 -1.25
C TYR A 514 -40.72 1.96 -1.28
N GLN A 515 -41.67 1.11 -0.88
CA GLN A 515 -43.03 1.54 -0.67
C GLN A 515 -42.97 2.53 0.47
N ASN A 516 -43.28 3.79 0.18
CA ASN A 516 -43.41 4.81 1.22
C ASN A 516 -44.35 4.26 2.29
N ALA A 517 -43.85 4.08 3.51
CA ALA A 517 -44.72 3.96 4.67
C ALA A 517 -45.49 5.29 4.74
N THR A 518 -46.77 5.24 4.38
CA THR A 518 -47.74 6.32 4.56
C THR A 518 -47.85 6.73 6.01
#